data_AF-A0A151EQY2-F1
#
_entry.id   AF-A0A151EQY2-F1
#
_cell.length_a   1.000
_cell.length_b   1.000
_cell.length_c   1.000
_cell.angle_alpha   90.00
_cell.angle_beta   90.00
_cell.angle_gamma   90.00
#
_symmetry.space_group_name_H-M   'P 1'
#
loop_
_entity.id
_entity.type
_entity.pdbx_description
1 polymer ?
#
loop_
_entity_poly.entity_id
_entity_poly.type
_entity_poly.pdbx_seq_one_letter_code
_entity_poly.pdbx_strand_id
1 'polypeptide(L)'
;MKMNQKAGIIVVGVLLLSVSPLGSSKMFQVTSGPGDQQQPAIYGDIVVWQDERPGRQDIYGFNLATHEEFQITSDASNQWSPAIYGHIVVWTDLRHGNWDIYGFNLATHEEFQITSDTSDQWSPAIYGHIVVWRDERNCSQYIYCENNDAYGFNLETKEEFQITSDASSQSEPAIYGDIIVWTDLRHDNQDIYGFNLATQEEFQITSDTSDQWSPAIYGHIVVWQDLRHGNLDIYGYNLATHEEFQITSDANGQASPVIYGDVVVWLTRADDNWDIYGFNFATHEELQISTNPSEHFSIAIYGDIVVWDDSRNGNWDIYGYNLVTHEEFQITDKGFEPTESSPSTPPLRSLPVSYIFSAVAALVVAPVLSVYFFRKFVTERSAISLVWSSGFVLFTVGIVTCIYAEVSGTGIGNKSILVVGILLVILSAYIDSDS
;
A
#
# COMPACT_ATOMS: atom_id res chain seq x y z
N MET A 1 -67.87 20.12 35.38
CA MET A 1 -68.19 19.63 34.02
C MET A 1 -67.83 20.71 33.00
N LYS A 2 -66.64 20.56 32.39
CA LYS A 2 -66.14 21.11 31.10
C LYS A 2 -64.60 21.17 31.19
N MET A 3 -63.94 20.10 30.75
CA MET A 3 -62.53 20.15 30.37
C MET A 3 -62.45 20.61 28.91
N ASN A 4 -61.81 21.75 28.67
CA ASN A 4 -61.33 22.14 27.34
C ASN A 4 -60.10 21.28 27.03
N GLN A 5 -60.21 20.31 26.13
CA GLN A 5 -59.05 19.69 25.51
C GLN A 5 -58.47 20.66 24.48
N LYS A 6 -57.27 21.18 24.72
CA LYS A 6 -56.42 21.71 23.64
C LYS A 6 -55.58 20.55 23.12
N ALA A 7 -55.83 20.15 21.87
CA ALA A 7 -54.98 19.21 21.16
C ALA A 7 -53.64 19.91 20.84
N GLY A 8 -52.54 19.34 21.33
CA GLY A 8 -51.18 19.69 20.90
C GLY A 8 -50.73 18.68 19.85
N ILE A 9 -50.40 19.17 18.65
CA ILE A 9 -49.80 18.38 17.57
C ILE A 9 -48.36 18.05 18.00
N ILE A 10 -48.03 16.76 18.12
CA ILE A 10 -46.64 16.31 18.24
C ILE A 10 -46.11 16.12 16.82
N VAL A 11 -45.19 16.99 16.40
CA VAL A 11 -44.39 16.80 15.19
C VAL A 11 -43.25 15.86 15.56
N VAL A 12 -43.35 14.61 15.15
CA VAL A 12 -42.22 13.65 15.24
C VAL A 12 -41.31 13.93 14.05
N GLY A 13 -40.23 14.66 14.29
CA GLY A 13 -39.13 14.78 13.32
C GLY A 13 -38.27 13.52 13.39
N VAL A 14 -38.42 12.62 12.42
CA VAL A 14 -37.50 11.50 12.24
C VAL A 14 -36.28 12.04 11.49
N LEU A 15 -35.14 12.12 12.17
CA LEU A 15 -33.86 12.38 11.50
C LEU A 15 -33.37 11.06 10.90
N LEU A 16 -33.69 10.82 9.63
CA LEU A 16 -33.08 9.73 8.87
C LEU A 16 -31.67 10.17 8.48
N LEU A 17 -30.67 9.68 9.21
CA LEU A 17 -29.30 9.65 8.68
C LEU A 17 -29.29 8.61 7.57
N SER A 18 -29.34 9.08 6.32
CA SER A 18 -29.10 8.23 5.17
C SER A 18 -27.65 7.77 5.21
N VAL A 19 -27.43 6.51 5.54
CA VAL A 19 -26.19 5.83 5.17
C VAL A 19 -26.33 5.59 3.67
N SER A 20 -25.64 6.40 2.87
CA SER A 20 -25.51 6.13 1.44
C SER A 20 -24.92 4.72 1.28
N PRO A 21 -25.37 3.91 0.31
CA PRO A 21 -24.59 2.75 -0.09
C PRO A 21 -23.18 3.24 -0.40
N LEU A 22 -22.13 2.49 -0.02
CA LEU A 22 -20.80 2.71 -0.56
C LEU A 22 -20.97 2.77 -2.08
N GLY A 23 -20.79 3.99 -2.62
CA GLY A 23 -20.82 4.20 -4.04
C GLY A 23 -19.75 3.31 -4.64
N SER A 24 -20.09 2.66 -5.75
CA SER A 24 -19.15 2.10 -6.71
C SER A 24 -17.83 2.86 -6.63
N SER A 25 -16.73 2.15 -6.37
CA SER A 25 -15.38 2.68 -6.55
C SER A 25 -15.36 3.33 -7.93
N LYS A 26 -15.37 4.66 -7.93
CA LYS A 26 -15.34 5.41 -9.16
C LYS A 26 -13.88 5.38 -9.54
N MET A 27 -13.56 4.69 -10.62
CA MET A 27 -12.21 4.70 -11.17
C MET A 27 -11.76 6.16 -11.29
N PHE A 28 -10.61 6.46 -10.68
CA PHE A 28 -10.00 7.78 -10.66
C PHE A 28 -8.81 7.78 -11.60
N GLN A 29 -8.66 8.89 -12.31
CA GLN A 29 -8.00 8.99 -13.62
C GLN A 29 -6.75 9.88 -13.52
N VAL A 30 -5.60 9.42 -14.03
CA VAL A 30 -4.33 10.17 -14.06
C VAL A 30 -3.58 9.92 -15.39
N THR A 31 -3.80 10.82 -16.37
CA THR A 31 -3.05 11.08 -17.62
C THR A 31 -3.13 10.22 -18.91
N SER A 32 -3.31 10.93 -20.04
CA SER A 32 -3.26 10.44 -21.42
C SER A 32 -1.94 10.68 -22.15
N GLY A 33 -1.33 9.61 -22.65
CA GLY A 33 -0.32 9.61 -23.71
C GLY A 33 -0.06 8.18 -24.24
N PRO A 34 0.32 7.97 -25.51
CA PRO A 34 0.49 6.63 -26.11
C PRO A 34 1.84 5.94 -25.79
N GLY A 35 2.48 6.22 -24.66
CA GLY A 35 3.74 5.57 -24.26
C GLY A 35 3.53 4.37 -23.34
N ASP A 36 4.53 3.49 -23.27
CA ASP A 36 4.57 2.35 -22.34
C ASP A 36 5.12 2.81 -20.97
N GLN A 37 4.48 2.36 -19.89
CA GLN A 37 4.91 2.54 -18.51
C GLN A 37 5.21 1.19 -17.87
N GLN A 38 6.42 1.01 -17.34
CA GLN A 38 6.93 -0.30 -16.93
C GLN A 38 7.78 -0.23 -15.65
N GLN A 39 8.12 -1.39 -15.09
CA GLN A 39 9.06 -1.53 -13.97
C GLN A 39 8.74 -0.58 -12.78
N PRO A 40 7.53 -0.66 -12.20
CA PRO A 40 7.20 0.17 -11.07
C PRO A 40 7.99 -0.26 -9.82
N ALA A 41 8.36 0.71 -8.99
CA ALA A 41 8.85 0.52 -7.64
C ALA A 41 8.05 1.41 -6.67
N ILE A 42 7.90 0.98 -5.42
CA ILE A 42 7.05 1.66 -4.43
C ILE A 42 7.73 1.76 -3.06
N TYR A 43 7.63 2.94 -2.43
CA TYR A 43 7.98 3.14 -1.03
C TYR A 43 7.05 4.19 -0.41
N GLY A 44 6.39 3.83 0.69
CA GLY A 44 5.36 4.70 1.28
C GLY A 44 4.23 4.95 0.29
N ASP A 45 3.91 6.22 0.09
CA ASP A 45 2.89 6.66 -0.87
C ASP A 45 3.47 6.97 -2.26
N ILE A 46 4.76 6.75 -2.50
CA ILE A 46 5.40 7.10 -3.77
C ILE A 46 5.60 5.85 -4.62
N VAL A 47 5.03 5.87 -5.83
CA VAL A 47 5.29 4.91 -6.90
C VAL A 47 6.17 5.60 -7.94
N VAL A 48 7.23 4.95 -8.41
CA VAL A 48 8.07 5.42 -9.53
C VAL A 48 8.11 4.36 -10.62
N TRP A 49 8.24 4.77 -11.88
CA TRP A 49 8.27 3.85 -13.03
C TRP A 49 9.07 4.45 -14.19
N GLN A 50 9.43 3.61 -15.16
CA GLN A 50 10.02 4.05 -16.43
C GLN A 50 8.91 4.29 -17.46
N ASP A 51 9.03 5.37 -18.23
CA ASP A 51 7.96 5.93 -19.03
C ASP A 51 8.43 6.33 -20.43
N GLU A 52 7.79 5.79 -21.47
CA GLU A 52 8.10 6.09 -22.86
C GLU A 52 7.24 7.20 -23.49
N ARG A 53 6.33 7.84 -22.73
CA ARG A 53 5.50 8.96 -23.25
C ARG A 53 6.31 10.06 -23.95
N PRO A 54 7.54 10.41 -23.52
CA PRO A 54 8.39 11.39 -24.21
C PRO A 54 9.01 10.91 -25.54
N GLY A 55 8.82 9.65 -25.94
CA GLY A 55 9.49 9.02 -27.09
C GLY A 55 10.90 8.49 -26.75
N ARG A 56 11.23 8.45 -25.46
CA ARG A 56 12.39 7.84 -24.82
C ARG A 56 11.97 7.39 -23.43
N GLN A 57 12.71 6.46 -22.84
CA GLN A 57 12.43 5.99 -21.48
C GLN A 57 12.96 7.00 -20.47
N ASP A 58 12.07 7.50 -19.62
CA ASP A 58 12.35 8.51 -18.58
C ASP A 58 11.71 8.09 -17.25
N ILE A 59 12.14 8.62 -16.12
CA ILE A 59 11.60 8.21 -14.81
C ILE A 59 10.53 9.20 -14.33
N TYR A 60 9.35 8.65 -14.04
CA TYR A 60 8.23 9.39 -13.46
C TYR A 60 7.88 8.83 -12.08
N GLY A 61 7.15 9.64 -11.31
CA GLY A 61 6.62 9.28 -10.01
C GLY A 61 5.19 9.75 -9.82
N PHE A 62 4.47 9.06 -8.93
CA PHE A 62 3.12 9.37 -8.51
C PHE A 62 3.02 9.25 -7.00
N ASN A 63 2.42 10.26 -6.39
CA ASN A 63 2.10 10.24 -4.97
C ASN A 63 0.65 9.76 -4.77
N LEU A 64 0.49 8.56 -4.23
CA LEU A 64 -0.80 7.91 -3.94
C LEU A 64 -1.66 8.72 -2.96
N ALA A 65 -1.05 9.48 -2.04
CA ALA A 65 -1.77 10.27 -1.05
C ALA A 65 -2.25 11.62 -1.58
N THR A 66 -1.46 12.29 -2.44
CA THR A 66 -1.84 13.60 -3.02
C THR A 66 -2.48 13.48 -4.39
N HIS A 67 -2.38 12.31 -5.03
CA HIS A 67 -2.73 12.07 -6.42
C HIS A 67 -1.99 12.96 -7.42
N GLU A 68 -0.72 13.26 -7.13
CA GLU A 68 0.12 14.12 -7.97
C GLU A 68 1.18 13.27 -8.68
N GLU A 69 1.20 13.36 -10.01
CA GLU A 69 2.29 12.87 -10.86
C GLU A 69 3.39 13.93 -10.97
N PHE A 70 4.64 13.49 -10.99
CA PHE A 70 5.81 14.33 -11.17
C PHE A 70 6.89 13.59 -11.95
N GLN A 71 7.70 14.35 -12.68
CA GLN A 71 8.84 13.82 -13.41
C GLN A 71 10.07 13.81 -12.49
N ILE A 72 10.84 12.72 -12.47
CA ILE A 72 12.05 12.59 -11.63
C ILE A 72 13.26 13.23 -12.32
N THR A 73 13.44 12.94 -13.60
CA THR A 73 14.53 13.50 -14.42
C THR A 73 13.99 13.94 -15.77
N SER A 74 14.66 14.89 -16.41
CA SER A 74 14.29 15.35 -17.76
C SER A 74 15.46 15.23 -18.74
N ASP A 75 16.45 14.42 -18.41
CA ASP A 75 17.62 14.19 -19.25
C ASP A 75 17.21 13.63 -20.62
N ALA A 76 18.04 13.88 -21.64
CA ALA A 76 17.74 13.55 -23.02
C ALA A 76 18.00 12.08 -23.40
N SER A 77 18.77 11.36 -22.58
CA SER A 77 19.08 9.94 -22.76
C SER A 77 18.01 9.02 -22.17
N ASN A 78 18.18 7.71 -22.29
CA ASN A 78 17.29 6.72 -21.67
C ASN A 78 17.60 6.53 -20.18
N GLN A 79 16.55 6.35 -19.37
CA GLN A 79 16.60 5.98 -17.97
C GLN A 79 15.71 4.77 -17.68
N TRP A 80 16.25 3.76 -17.00
CA TRP A 80 15.59 2.47 -16.76
C TRP A 80 15.69 2.02 -15.30
N SER A 81 14.85 1.06 -14.94
CA SER A 81 14.93 0.30 -13.69
C SER A 81 15.02 1.18 -12.43
N PRO A 82 14.00 2.02 -12.16
CA PRO A 82 13.98 2.82 -10.96
C PRO A 82 13.79 1.96 -9.71
N ALA A 83 14.45 2.34 -8.62
CA ALA A 83 14.22 1.82 -7.28
C ALA A 83 14.09 2.98 -6.29
N ILE A 84 13.36 2.77 -5.18
CA ILE A 84 13.06 3.82 -4.20
C ILE A 84 13.16 3.33 -2.77
N TYR A 85 13.79 4.13 -1.91
CA TYR A 85 13.73 3.97 -0.46
C TYR A 85 13.72 5.33 0.23
N GLY A 86 12.75 5.55 1.11
CA GLY A 86 12.62 6.83 1.80
C GLY A 86 12.34 7.96 0.82
N HIS A 87 13.27 8.90 0.73
CA HIS A 87 13.19 10.05 -0.17
C HIS A 87 14.20 9.97 -1.33
N ILE A 88 14.86 8.82 -1.53
CA ILE A 88 15.85 8.62 -2.58
C ILE A 88 15.29 7.68 -3.64
N VAL A 89 15.28 8.16 -4.88
CA VAL A 89 15.02 7.36 -6.08
C VAL A 89 16.37 7.14 -6.76
N VAL A 90 16.66 5.92 -7.21
CA VAL A 90 17.86 5.59 -8.00
C VAL A 90 17.45 4.89 -9.29
N TRP A 91 18.22 5.03 -10.36
CA TRP A 91 17.93 4.42 -11.67
C TRP A 91 19.21 4.25 -12.50
N THR A 92 19.10 3.47 -13.57
CA THR A 92 20.16 3.29 -14.58
C THR A 92 20.00 4.32 -15.70
N ASP A 93 21.08 4.99 -16.11
CA ASP A 93 21.05 6.19 -16.94
C ASP A 93 22.13 6.19 -18.04
N LEU A 94 21.75 6.49 -19.29
CA LEU A 94 22.64 6.47 -20.46
C LEU A 94 23.23 7.84 -20.84
N ARG A 95 23.10 8.88 -20.01
CA ARG A 95 23.47 10.27 -20.39
C ARG A 95 24.96 10.49 -20.72
N HIS A 96 25.84 9.60 -20.28
CA HIS A 96 27.28 9.70 -20.54
C HIS A 96 27.84 8.69 -21.55
N GLY A 97 26.97 7.95 -22.24
CA GLY A 97 27.36 7.03 -23.32
C GLY A 97 27.68 5.61 -22.86
N ASN A 98 27.73 5.37 -21.56
CA ASN A 98 27.62 4.09 -20.86
C ASN A 98 26.45 4.18 -19.87
N TRP A 99 26.02 3.05 -19.34
CA TRP A 99 24.97 2.99 -18.32
C TRP A 99 25.58 3.24 -16.95
N ASP A 100 25.19 4.34 -16.31
CA ASP A 100 25.59 4.71 -14.95
C ASP A 100 24.39 4.62 -13.99
N ILE A 101 24.63 4.55 -12.69
CA ILE A 101 23.60 4.70 -11.67
C ILE A 101 23.50 6.18 -11.25
N TYR A 102 22.28 6.70 -11.27
CA TYR A 102 21.93 8.04 -10.82
C TYR A 102 20.96 7.98 -9.64
N GLY A 103 20.85 9.10 -8.92
CA GLY A 103 19.93 9.27 -7.83
C GLY A 103 19.27 10.66 -7.81
N PHE A 104 18.06 10.71 -7.26
CA PHE A 104 17.30 11.93 -7.03
C PHE A 104 16.78 11.93 -5.60
N ASN A 105 16.99 13.05 -4.91
CA ASN A 105 16.44 13.29 -3.59
C ASN A 105 15.11 14.02 -3.69
N LEU A 106 14.00 13.32 -3.40
CA LEU A 106 12.64 13.85 -3.41
C LEU A 106 12.42 14.98 -2.40
N ALA A 107 13.20 15.02 -1.31
CA ALA A 107 13.07 16.04 -0.27
C ALA A 107 13.82 17.34 -0.61
N THR A 108 14.96 17.25 -1.28
CA THR A 108 15.78 18.42 -1.67
C THR A 108 15.60 18.83 -3.13
N HIS A 109 14.99 17.97 -3.95
CA HIS A 109 14.93 18.06 -5.41
C HIS A 109 16.30 18.12 -6.07
N GLU A 110 17.28 17.41 -5.51
CA GLU A 110 18.64 17.36 -6.02
C GLU A 110 18.91 16.03 -6.70
N GLU A 111 19.40 16.11 -7.93
CA GLU A 111 19.88 14.99 -8.71
C GLU A 111 21.40 14.83 -8.54
N PHE A 112 21.88 13.60 -8.46
CA PHE A 112 23.29 13.28 -8.28
C PHE A 112 23.68 11.96 -8.98
N GLN A 113 24.93 11.89 -9.42
CA GLN A 113 25.53 10.68 -9.99
C GLN A 113 26.05 9.78 -8.86
N ILE A 114 25.84 8.47 -8.98
CA ILE A 114 26.35 7.45 -8.04
C ILE A 114 27.59 6.78 -8.63
N THR A 115 27.54 6.35 -9.90
CA THR A 115 28.67 5.69 -10.58
C THR A 115 29.19 6.52 -11.74
N SER A 116 30.48 6.38 -12.03
CA SER A 116 31.14 7.04 -13.17
C SER A 116 32.22 6.15 -13.79
N ASP A 117 32.12 4.83 -13.60
CA ASP A 117 33.02 3.89 -14.25
C ASP A 117 32.74 3.90 -15.77
N THR A 118 33.71 3.47 -16.58
CA THR A 118 33.53 3.45 -18.04
C THR A 118 32.73 2.27 -18.56
N SER A 119 32.55 1.24 -17.73
CA SER A 119 31.67 0.11 -18.03
C SER A 119 30.21 0.42 -17.66
N ASP A 120 29.32 -0.50 -17.99
CA ASP A 120 27.90 -0.36 -17.68
C ASP A 120 27.58 -0.82 -16.24
N GLN A 121 26.63 -0.14 -15.60
CA GLN A 121 26.04 -0.49 -14.31
C GLN A 121 24.52 -0.55 -14.43
N TRP A 122 23.94 -1.61 -13.88
CA TRP A 122 22.55 -1.99 -14.15
C TRP A 122 21.76 -2.33 -12.89
N SER A 123 20.46 -2.15 -12.98
CA SER A 123 19.45 -2.69 -12.06
C SER A 123 19.76 -2.37 -10.59
N PRO A 124 19.75 -1.08 -10.20
CA PRO A 124 20.07 -0.69 -8.84
C PRO A 124 18.97 -1.12 -7.87
N ALA A 125 19.36 -1.47 -6.65
CA ALA A 125 18.48 -1.63 -5.50
C ALA A 125 18.96 -0.73 -4.34
N ILE A 126 18.06 -0.31 -3.46
CA ILE A 126 18.38 0.63 -2.38
C ILE A 126 17.68 0.26 -1.06
N TYR A 127 18.44 0.33 0.02
CA TYR A 127 17.91 0.28 1.39
C TYR A 127 18.73 1.19 2.31
N GLY A 128 18.05 2.06 3.06
CA GLY A 128 18.73 3.02 3.93
C GLY A 128 19.61 3.96 3.12
N HIS A 129 20.91 3.96 3.42
CA HIS A 129 21.92 4.74 2.70
C HIS A 129 22.76 3.88 1.74
N ILE A 130 22.43 2.60 1.53
CA ILE A 130 23.19 1.71 0.66
C ILE A 130 22.44 1.51 -0.66
N VAL A 131 23.14 1.77 -1.76
CA VAL A 131 22.70 1.43 -3.12
C VAL A 131 23.58 0.28 -3.60
N VAL A 132 22.99 -0.74 -4.23
CA VAL A 132 23.70 -1.88 -4.82
C VAL A 132 23.29 -2.06 -6.28
N TRP A 133 24.18 -2.56 -7.13
CA TRP A 133 23.92 -2.74 -8.57
C TRP A 133 24.76 -3.88 -9.16
N ARG A 134 24.39 -4.31 -10.37
CA ARG A 134 25.20 -5.19 -11.23
C ARG A 134 26.21 -4.35 -12.02
N ASP A 135 27.48 -4.72 -11.97
CA ASP A 135 28.58 -3.97 -12.56
C ASP A 135 29.34 -4.77 -13.61
N GLU A 136 29.58 -4.14 -14.77
CA GLU A 136 30.21 -4.78 -15.93
C GLU A 136 31.71 -4.42 -16.10
N ARG A 137 32.35 -3.84 -15.08
CA ARG A 137 33.78 -3.43 -15.16
C ARG A 137 34.76 -4.57 -15.37
N ASN A 138 34.41 -5.77 -14.95
CA ASN A 138 35.24 -6.97 -15.07
C ASN A 138 34.87 -7.85 -16.28
N CYS A 139 33.94 -7.39 -17.11
CA CYS A 139 33.58 -8.07 -18.35
C CYS A 139 34.72 -7.95 -19.37
N SER A 140 35.08 -9.07 -19.99
CA SER A 140 35.99 -9.06 -21.14
C SER A 140 35.29 -8.53 -22.41
N GLN A 141 36.07 -8.16 -23.43
CA GLN A 141 35.60 -7.49 -24.67
C GLN A 141 34.66 -8.32 -25.58
N TYR A 142 34.04 -9.39 -25.08
CA TYR A 142 33.06 -10.18 -25.81
C TYR A 142 31.66 -9.55 -25.74
N ILE A 143 30.77 -9.97 -26.64
CA ILE A 143 29.42 -9.43 -26.82
C ILE A 143 28.52 -9.67 -25.59
N TYR A 144 28.85 -10.65 -24.75
CA TYR A 144 28.13 -10.99 -23.53
C TYR A 144 29.08 -10.88 -22.33
N CYS A 145 28.62 -10.23 -21.26
CA CYS A 145 29.38 -10.21 -20.03
C CYS A 145 29.26 -11.54 -19.29
N GLU A 146 30.39 -12.24 -19.15
CA GLU A 146 30.49 -13.50 -18.40
C GLU A 146 30.96 -13.28 -16.95
N ASN A 147 31.32 -12.05 -16.57
CA ASN A 147 31.87 -11.68 -15.27
C ASN A 147 31.27 -10.35 -14.79
N ASN A 148 29.97 -10.40 -14.48
CA ASN A 148 29.28 -9.32 -13.79
C ASN A 148 29.59 -9.45 -12.29
N ASP A 149 29.83 -8.34 -11.61
CA ASP A 149 29.96 -8.32 -10.16
C ASP A 149 28.83 -7.51 -9.52
N ALA A 150 28.52 -7.79 -8.25
CA ALA A 150 27.74 -6.89 -7.43
C ALA A 150 28.64 -5.82 -6.78
N TYR A 151 28.26 -4.56 -6.90
CA TYR A 151 28.90 -3.43 -6.23
C TYR A 151 27.89 -2.64 -5.41
N GLY A 152 28.40 -1.82 -4.48
CA GLY A 152 27.58 -0.95 -3.67
C GLY A 152 28.19 0.43 -3.43
N PHE A 153 27.35 1.38 -3.06
CA PHE A 153 27.71 2.74 -2.71
C PHE A 153 27.01 3.16 -1.43
N ASN A 154 27.77 3.74 -0.52
CA ASN A 154 27.23 4.34 0.69
C ASN A 154 26.96 5.83 0.46
N LEU A 155 25.67 6.20 0.44
CA LEU A 155 25.21 7.58 0.21
C LEU A 155 25.63 8.55 1.33
N GLU A 156 25.93 8.08 2.54
CA GLU A 156 26.39 8.91 3.65
C GLU A 156 27.91 9.16 3.57
N THR A 157 28.72 8.12 3.36
CA THR A 157 30.18 8.25 3.30
C THR A 157 30.69 8.67 1.93
N LYS A 158 29.86 8.51 0.89
CA LYS A 158 30.20 8.69 -0.53
C LYS A 158 31.30 7.73 -1.00
N GLU A 159 31.28 6.51 -0.49
CA GLU A 159 32.25 5.47 -0.81
C GLU A 159 31.60 4.34 -1.58
N GLU A 160 32.23 3.97 -2.70
CA GLU A 160 31.93 2.75 -3.44
C GLU A 160 32.70 1.57 -2.83
N PHE A 161 32.09 0.39 -2.82
CA PHE A 161 32.69 -0.85 -2.37
C PHE A 161 32.26 -2.03 -3.27
N GLN A 162 33.15 -3.00 -3.41
CA GLN A 162 32.89 -4.25 -4.13
C GLN A 162 32.22 -5.25 -3.18
N ILE A 163 31.17 -5.94 -3.64
CA ILE A 163 30.48 -6.98 -2.86
C ILE A 163 30.99 -8.36 -3.27
N THR A 164 31.08 -8.63 -4.58
CA THR A 164 31.53 -9.91 -5.14
C THR A 164 32.80 -9.72 -5.96
N SER A 165 33.62 -10.77 -6.03
CA SER A 165 34.85 -10.77 -6.84
C SER A 165 35.15 -12.14 -7.46
N ASP A 166 34.13 -12.99 -7.57
CA ASP A 166 34.27 -14.30 -8.21
C ASP A 166 34.41 -14.10 -9.73
N ALA A 167 34.95 -15.09 -10.45
CA ALA A 167 35.17 -14.95 -11.89
C ALA A 167 33.89 -15.23 -12.71
N SER A 168 32.90 -15.87 -12.11
CA SER A 168 31.58 -16.09 -12.70
C SER A 168 30.69 -14.86 -12.56
N SER A 169 29.56 -14.86 -13.27
CA SER A 169 28.58 -13.78 -13.21
C SER A 169 27.79 -13.76 -11.90
N GLN A 170 27.65 -12.58 -11.30
CA GLN A 170 26.69 -12.26 -10.26
C GLN A 170 25.72 -11.18 -10.74
N SER A 171 24.42 -11.37 -10.48
CA SER A 171 23.37 -10.48 -10.97
C SER A 171 22.20 -10.37 -10.01
N GLU A 172 21.31 -9.39 -10.27
CA GLU A 172 20.06 -9.19 -9.54
C GLU A 172 20.27 -8.97 -8.02
N PRO A 173 21.15 -8.03 -7.62
CA PRO A 173 21.35 -7.77 -6.20
C PRO A 173 20.10 -7.13 -5.58
N ALA A 174 19.66 -7.67 -4.44
CA ALA A 174 18.62 -7.10 -3.59
C ALA A 174 19.17 -6.86 -2.18
N ILE A 175 18.63 -5.86 -1.46
CA ILE A 175 19.16 -5.44 -0.16
C ILE A 175 18.05 -5.15 0.86
N TYR A 176 18.24 -5.63 2.09
CA TYR A 176 17.46 -5.23 3.25
C TYR A 176 18.34 -5.22 4.51
N GLY A 177 18.34 -4.10 5.23
CA GLY A 177 19.21 -3.94 6.39
C GLY A 177 20.68 -4.04 5.98
N ASP A 178 21.41 -4.91 6.67
CA ASP A 178 22.82 -5.21 6.39
C ASP A 178 23.01 -6.40 5.42
N ILE A 179 21.93 -6.99 4.90
CA ILE A 179 22.01 -8.19 4.07
C ILE A 179 21.78 -7.83 2.61
N ILE A 180 22.73 -8.21 1.76
CA ILE A 180 22.63 -8.17 0.30
C ILE A 180 22.52 -9.60 -0.18
N VAL A 181 21.62 -9.88 -1.13
CA VAL A 181 21.46 -11.19 -1.77
C VAL A 181 21.53 -11.04 -3.29
N TRP A 182 22.01 -12.07 -4.00
CA TRP A 182 22.15 -12.04 -5.46
C TRP A 182 22.06 -13.44 -6.07
N THR A 183 21.84 -13.49 -7.38
CA THR A 183 21.96 -14.69 -8.22
C THR A 183 23.43 -14.88 -8.62
N ASP A 184 23.98 -16.07 -8.44
CA ASP A 184 25.39 -16.40 -8.64
C ASP A 184 25.59 -17.60 -9.58
N LEU A 185 26.49 -17.49 -10.57
CA LEU A 185 26.76 -18.53 -11.57
C LEU A 185 28.08 -19.30 -11.34
N ARG A 186 28.65 -19.26 -10.13
CA ARG A 186 29.97 -19.88 -9.84
C ARG A 186 30.02 -21.42 -9.92
N HIS A 187 28.88 -22.11 -9.97
CA HIS A 187 28.81 -23.58 -9.91
C HIS A 187 28.14 -24.25 -11.13
N ASP A 188 28.19 -23.63 -12.30
CA ASP A 188 27.55 -24.10 -13.56
C ASP A 188 26.01 -24.10 -13.54
N ASN A 189 25.38 -23.76 -12.41
CA ASN A 189 23.96 -23.44 -12.23
C ASN A 189 23.81 -22.07 -11.56
N GLN A 190 22.63 -21.48 -11.66
CA GLN A 190 22.29 -20.29 -10.88
C GLN A 190 21.97 -20.68 -9.43
N ASP A 191 22.66 -20.09 -8.46
CA ASP A 191 22.42 -20.25 -7.02
C ASP A 191 22.11 -18.89 -6.39
N ILE A 192 21.54 -18.90 -5.18
CA ILE A 192 21.37 -17.67 -4.38
C ILE A 192 22.45 -17.57 -3.30
N TYR A 193 23.11 -16.43 -3.25
CA TYR A 193 24.11 -16.08 -2.25
C TYR A 193 23.72 -14.83 -1.47
N GLY A 194 24.36 -14.62 -0.33
CA GLY A 194 24.20 -13.44 0.49
C GLY A 194 25.51 -12.92 1.06
N PHE A 195 25.54 -11.64 1.38
CA PHE A 195 26.64 -10.93 2.03
C PHE A 195 26.08 -10.09 3.17
N ASN A 196 26.72 -10.19 4.33
CA ASN A 196 26.39 -9.38 5.49
C ASN A 196 27.37 -8.21 5.61
N LEU A 197 26.89 -6.99 5.37
CA LEU A 197 27.66 -5.75 5.47
C LEU A 197 28.24 -5.51 6.87
N ALA A 198 27.56 -5.94 7.93
CA ALA A 198 28.01 -5.75 9.30
C ALA A 198 29.14 -6.71 9.69
N THR A 199 29.07 -7.98 9.26
CA THR A 199 30.09 -8.99 9.57
C THR A 199 31.16 -9.12 8.49
N GLN A 200 30.90 -8.59 7.29
CA GLN A 200 31.73 -8.75 6.08
C GLN A 200 31.86 -10.22 5.66
N GLU A 201 30.80 -11.00 5.87
CA GLU A 201 30.79 -12.44 5.56
C GLU A 201 29.83 -12.73 4.39
N GLU A 202 30.36 -13.44 3.40
CA GLU A 202 29.57 -14.08 2.34
C GLU A 202 29.08 -15.46 2.80
N PHE A 203 27.87 -15.83 2.40
CA PHE A 203 27.27 -17.13 2.67
C PHE A 203 26.39 -17.58 1.50
N GLN A 204 26.34 -18.89 1.27
CA GLN A 204 25.43 -19.51 0.30
C GLN A 204 24.05 -19.71 0.95
N ILE A 205 22.97 -19.36 0.23
CA ILE A 205 21.60 -19.52 0.72
C ILE A 205 21.02 -20.88 0.32
N THR A 206 21.23 -21.29 -0.93
CA THR A 206 20.81 -22.60 -1.48
C THR A 206 21.97 -23.24 -2.22
N SER A 207 22.00 -24.58 -2.21
CA SER A 207 22.98 -25.40 -2.94
C SER A 207 22.31 -26.51 -3.75
N ASP A 208 21.04 -26.30 -4.14
CA ASP A 208 20.35 -27.22 -5.05
C ASP A 208 21.06 -27.22 -6.40
N THR A 209 21.07 -28.35 -7.10
CA THR A 209 21.80 -28.48 -8.37
C THR A 209 21.08 -27.88 -9.58
N SER A 210 19.87 -27.37 -9.36
CA SER A 210 19.01 -26.76 -10.39
C SER A 210 19.28 -25.26 -10.45
N ASP A 211 18.61 -24.52 -11.35
CA ASP A 211 18.72 -23.06 -11.37
C ASP A 211 17.80 -22.41 -10.32
N GLN A 212 18.35 -21.44 -9.58
CA GLN A 212 17.65 -20.53 -8.66
C GLN A 212 18.07 -19.09 -8.93
N TRP A 213 17.11 -18.19 -9.12
CA TRP A 213 17.40 -16.79 -9.45
C TRP A 213 16.33 -15.82 -8.97
N SER A 214 16.54 -14.52 -9.22
CA SER A 214 15.67 -13.41 -8.84
C SER A 214 15.32 -13.40 -7.35
N PRO A 215 16.32 -13.25 -6.47
CA PRO A 215 16.08 -13.17 -5.04
C PRO A 215 15.45 -11.83 -4.65
N ALA A 216 14.54 -11.87 -3.69
CA ALA A 216 14.03 -10.71 -2.97
C ALA A 216 14.18 -10.94 -1.46
N ILE A 217 14.32 -9.85 -0.69
CA ILE A 217 14.58 -9.93 0.75
C ILE A 217 13.77 -8.90 1.55
N TYR A 218 13.17 -9.34 2.64
CA TYR A 218 12.59 -8.47 3.65
C TYR A 218 12.78 -9.06 5.05
N GLY A 219 13.31 -8.25 5.96
CA GLY A 219 13.57 -8.71 7.33
C GLY A 219 14.59 -9.84 7.34
N HIS A 220 14.15 -11.02 7.78
CA HIS A 220 14.97 -12.23 7.86
C HIS A 220 14.58 -13.29 6.82
N ILE A 221 13.70 -12.95 5.87
CA ILE A 221 13.23 -13.87 4.84
C ILE A 221 13.79 -13.46 3.49
N VAL A 222 14.46 -14.40 2.83
CA VAL A 222 14.84 -14.32 1.41
C VAL A 222 13.89 -15.22 0.63
N VAL A 223 13.39 -14.77 -0.52
CA VAL A 223 12.59 -15.57 -1.44
C VAL A 223 13.20 -15.54 -2.83
N TRP A 224 13.04 -16.60 -3.62
CA TRP A 224 13.57 -16.70 -4.99
C TRP A 224 12.72 -17.64 -5.84
N GLN A 225 12.92 -17.64 -7.15
CA GLN A 225 12.32 -18.62 -8.05
C GLN A 225 13.27 -19.77 -8.32
N ASP A 226 12.71 -20.98 -8.40
CA ASP A 226 13.44 -22.22 -8.29
C ASP A 226 12.94 -23.26 -9.30
N LEU A 227 13.85 -23.87 -10.06
CA LEU A 227 13.49 -24.83 -11.12
C LEU A 227 13.66 -26.30 -10.69
N ARG A 228 13.92 -26.59 -9.41
CA ARG A 228 14.32 -27.95 -8.96
C ARG A 228 13.29 -29.05 -9.17
N HIS A 229 12.02 -28.71 -9.40
CA HIS A 229 10.94 -29.66 -9.67
C HIS A 229 10.48 -29.71 -11.13
N GLY A 230 11.19 -29.05 -12.04
CA GLY A 230 10.92 -29.08 -13.49
C GLY A 230 9.90 -28.05 -13.97
N ASN A 231 9.20 -27.38 -13.05
CA ASN A 231 8.51 -26.11 -13.22
C ASN A 231 9.14 -25.09 -12.25
N LEU A 232 8.90 -23.81 -12.52
CA LEU A 232 9.28 -22.74 -11.60
C LEU A 232 8.36 -22.76 -10.38
N ASP A 233 8.94 -22.83 -9.19
CA ASP A 233 8.28 -22.67 -7.89
C ASP A 233 8.93 -21.50 -7.13
N ILE A 234 8.24 -20.94 -6.13
CA ILE A 234 8.81 -19.96 -5.21
C ILE A 234 9.30 -20.67 -3.96
N TYR A 235 10.54 -20.40 -3.58
CA TYR A 235 11.19 -20.87 -2.36
C TYR A 235 11.55 -19.72 -1.45
N GLY A 236 11.81 -20.04 -0.18
CA GLY A 236 12.29 -19.10 0.80
C GLY A 236 13.32 -19.67 1.76
N TYR A 237 14.09 -18.77 2.36
CA TYR A 237 15.09 -19.08 3.38
C TYR A 237 14.93 -18.13 4.54
N ASN A 238 14.89 -18.68 5.74
CA ASN A 238 14.87 -17.91 6.97
C ASN A 238 16.31 -17.72 7.47
N LEU A 239 16.83 -16.50 7.35
CA LEU A 239 18.18 -16.12 7.79
C LEU A 239 18.38 -16.26 9.31
N ALA A 240 17.31 -16.24 10.10
CA ALA A 240 17.40 -16.36 11.55
C ALA A 240 17.42 -17.82 12.02
N THR A 241 16.71 -18.73 11.33
CA THR A 241 16.67 -20.16 11.68
C THR A 241 17.59 -21.03 10.82
N HIS A 242 18.09 -20.48 9.71
CA HIS A 242 18.83 -21.19 8.68
C HIS A 242 18.04 -22.31 8.00
N GLU A 243 16.72 -22.12 7.88
CA GLU A 243 15.81 -23.09 7.29
C GLU A 243 15.33 -22.63 5.93
N GLU A 244 15.50 -23.50 4.94
CA GLU A 244 14.90 -23.39 3.62
C GLU A 244 13.49 -24.02 3.63
N PHE A 245 12.56 -23.40 2.92
CA PHE A 245 11.17 -23.85 2.79
C PHE A 245 10.60 -23.52 1.41
N GLN A 246 9.67 -24.35 0.95
CA GLN A 246 8.93 -24.15 -0.29
C GLN A 246 7.66 -23.31 -0.01
N ILE A 247 7.40 -22.31 -0.86
CA ILE A 247 6.20 -21.45 -0.76
C ILE A 247 5.10 -21.96 -1.71
N THR A 248 5.47 -22.30 -2.95
CA THR A 248 4.53 -22.83 -3.96
C THR A 248 4.94 -24.21 -4.45
N SER A 249 3.96 -25.03 -4.80
CA SER A 249 4.18 -26.39 -5.31
C SER A 249 3.18 -26.77 -6.41
N ASP A 250 2.53 -25.78 -7.02
CA ASP A 250 1.50 -26.00 -8.02
C ASP A 250 2.12 -26.31 -9.38
N ALA A 251 1.39 -27.00 -10.25
CA ALA A 251 1.90 -27.42 -11.55
C ALA A 251 2.18 -26.26 -12.54
N ASN A 252 1.65 -25.06 -12.27
CA ASN A 252 1.94 -23.87 -13.06
C ASN A 252 3.35 -23.34 -12.71
N GLY A 253 3.94 -22.52 -13.58
CA GLY A 253 5.19 -21.83 -13.23
C GLY A 253 4.92 -20.60 -12.39
N GLN A 254 5.59 -20.45 -11.24
CA GLN A 254 5.57 -19.24 -10.41
C GLN A 254 6.91 -18.51 -10.46
N ALA A 255 6.90 -17.21 -10.75
CA ALA A 255 8.09 -16.45 -11.06
C ALA A 255 8.11 -15.06 -10.42
N SER A 256 9.28 -14.43 -10.42
CA SER A 256 9.52 -13.03 -10.04
C SER A 256 8.97 -12.66 -8.65
N PRO A 257 9.33 -13.37 -7.57
CA PRO A 257 8.77 -13.10 -6.26
C PRO A 257 9.24 -11.76 -5.69
N VAL A 258 8.35 -11.06 -4.99
CA VAL A 258 8.65 -9.90 -4.15
C VAL A 258 8.06 -10.07 -2.76
N ILE A 259 8.65 -9.43 -1.75
CA ILE A 259 8.26 -9.61 -0.36
C ILE A 259 8.24 -8.29 0.41
N TYR A 260 7.19 -8.08 1.21
CA TYR A 260 7.12 -7.04 2.21
C TYR A 260 6.38 -7.52 3.45
N GLY A 261 6.98 -7.35 4.62
CA GLY A 261 6.39 -7.85 5.86
C GLY A 261 6.24 -9.37 5.80
N ASP A 262 5.01 -9.84 6.02
CA ASP A 262 4.64 -11.25 5.98
C ASP A 262 4.05 -11.66 4.61
N VAL A 263 4.03 -10.78 3.60
CA VAL A 263 3.39 -11.04 2.30
C VAL A 263 4.43 -11.25 1.22
N VAL A 264 4.36 -12.39 0.55
CA VAL A 264 5.09 -12.69 -0.69
C VAL A 264 4.11 -12.60 -1.85
N VAL A 265 4.49 -11.97 -2.95
CA VAL A 265 3.71 -11.85 -4.18
C VAL A 265 4.54 -12.38 -5.33
N TRP A 266 3.92 -13.09 -6.27
CA TRP A 266 4.59 -13.67 -7.44
C TRP A 266 3.66 -13.69 -8.65
N LEU A 267 4.26 -13.89 -9.83
CA LEU A 267 3.57 -14.13 -11.08
C LEU A 267 3.30 -15.63 -11.25
N THR A 268 2.11 -16.03 -11.71
CA THR A 268 1.77 -17.43 -12.01
C THR A 268 1.37 -17.57 -13.48
N ARG A 269 2.03 -18.47 -14.22
CA ARG A 269 1.73 -18.75 -15.63
C ARG A 269 0.58 -19.76 -15.76
N ALA A 270 -0.61 -19.29 -16.11
CA ALA A 270 -1.78 -20.11 -16.39
C ALA A 270 -2.27 -19.88 -17.83
N ASP A 271 -2.36 -20.95 -18.63
CA ASP A 271 -3.01 -20.95 -19.96
C ASP A 271 -2.65 -19.74 -20.87
N ASP A 272 -1.35 -19.49 -21.03
CA ASP A 272 -0.70 -18.40 -21.80
C ASP A 272 -0.72 -16.99 -21.18
N ASN A 273 -1.30 -16.79 -20.00
CA ASN A 273 -1.27 -15.52 -19.27
C ASN A 273 -0.53 -15.61 -17.94
N TRP A 274 -0.08 -14.45 -17.43
CA TRP A 274 0.53 -14.32 -16.12
C TRP A 274 -0.45 -13.67 -15.16
N ASP A 275 -0.90 -14.40 -14.16
CA ASP A 275 -1.73 -13.88 -13.07
C ASP A 275 -0.84 -13.48 -11.88
N ILE A 276 -1.36 -12.65 -10.98
CA ILE A 276 -0.65 -12.21 -9.77
C ILE A 276 -1.29 -12.85 -8.54
N TYR A 277 -0.48 -13.62 -7.81
CA TYR A 277 -0.87 -14.28 -6.56
C TYR A 277 0.06 -13.88 -5.44
N GLY A 278 -0.35 -14.15 -4.20
CA GLY A 278 0.49 -13.97 -3.04
C GLY A 278 0.16 -14.92 -1.90
N PHE A 279 1.03 -14.92 -0.89
CA PHE A 279 0.86 -15.69 0.34
C PHE A 279 1.19 -14.81 1.52
N ASN A 280 0.33 -14.84 2.54
CA ASN A 280 0.57 -14.18 3.81
C ASN A 280 1.05 -15.19 4.85
N PHE A 281 2.32 -15.11 5.27
CA PHE A 281 2.91 -15.98 6.29
C PHE A 281 2.22 -15.89 7.65
N ALA A 282 1.68 -14.72 8.02
CA ALA A 282 1.04 -14.51 9.32
C ALA A 282 -0.36 -15.13 9.38
N THR A 283 -1.13 -15.05 8.29
CA THR A 283 -2.50 -15.61 8.24
C THR A 283 -2.56 -17.00 7.60
N HIS A 284 -1.50 -17.43 6.91
CA HIS A 284 -1.46 -18.61 6.06
C HIS A 284 -2.53 -18.59 4.95
N GLU A 285 -2.86 -17.41 4.45
CA GLU A 285 -3.84 -17.23 3.38
C GLU A 285 -3.15 -16.98 2.04
N GLU A 286 -3.65 -17.65 1.00
CA GLU A 286 -3.32 -17.36 -0.39
C GLU A 286 -4.19 -16.21 -0.89
N LEU A 287 -3.56 -15.29 -1.63
CA LEU A 287 -4.14 -14.05 -2.11
C LEU A 287 -4.18 -14.09 -3.64
N GLN A 288 -5.36 -13.95 -4.21
CA GLN A 288 -5.52 -13.72 -5.64
C GLN A 288 -5.58 -12.20 -5.87
N ILE A 289 -4.51 -11.62 -6.41
CA ILE A 289 -4.35 -10.16 -6.55
C ILE A 289 -4.92 -9.69 -7.90
N SER A 290 -4.52 -10.33 -8.99
CA SER A 290 -5.05 -10.06 -10.32
C SER A 290 -5.13 -11.34 -11.12
N THR A 291 -6.27 -11.56 -11.78
CA THR A 291 -6.45 -12.60 -12.80
C THR A 291 -6.90 -12.02 -14.13
N ASN A 292 -6.46 -10.79 -14.42
CA ASN A 292 -6.71 -10.21 -15.72
C ASN A 292 -5.86 -10.97 -16.75
N PRO A 293 -6.44 -11.40 -17.89
CA PRO A 293 -5.72 -12.13 -18.94
C PRO A 293 -4.71 -11.29 -19.74
N SER A 294 -4.14 -10.25 -19.13
CA SER A 294 -3.08 -9.40 -19.70
C SER A 294 -1.69 -9.94 -19.37
N GLU A 295 -0.69 -9.51 -20.13
CA GLU A 295 0.71 -9.76 -19.78
C GLU A 295 1.10 -8.82 -18.62
N HIS A 296 1.72 -9.39 -17.58
CA HIS A 296 2.32 -8.70 -16.44
C HIS A 296 3.78 -9.14 -16.30
N PHE A 297 4.73 -8.22 -16.15
CA PHE A 297 6.14 -8.58 -16.06
C PHE A 297 6.84 -8.14 -14.79
N SER A 298 6.56 -6.94 -14.27
CA SER A 298 7.24 -6.44 -13.07
C SER A 298 6.24 -6.14 -11.98
N ILE A 299 6.52 -6.63 -10.77
CA ILE A 299 5.72 -6.42 -9.56
C ILE A 299 6.57 -5.75 -8.48
N ALA A 300 5.95 -4.91 -7.66
CA ALA A 300 6.55 -4.37 -6.45
C ALA A 300 5.51 -4.26 -5.33
N ILE A 301 5.96 -4.31 -4.07
CA ILE A 301 5.08 -4.28 -2.90
C ILE A 301 5.67 -3.38 -1.80
N TYR A 302 4.82 -2.56 -1.20
CA TYR A 302 5.13 -1.85 0.03
C TYR A 302 3.87 -1.67 0.88
N GLY A 303 3.94 -2.06 2.15
CA GLY A 303 2.77 -2.04 3.02
C GLY A 303 1.67 -2.92 2.46
N ASP A 304 0.49 -2.33 2.31
CA ASP A 304 -0.70 -3.01 1.78
C ASP A 304 -0.89 -2.79 0.27
N ILE A 305 0.08 -2.19 -0.44
CA ILE A 305 -0.05 -1.86 -1.85
C ILE A 305 0.90 -2.71 -2.69
N VAL A 306 0.32 -3.44 -3.64
CA VAL A 306 1.03 -4.13 -4.72
C VAL A 306 0.88 -3.31 -5.99
N VAL A 307 1.95 -3.06 -6.73
CA VAL A 307 1.92 -2.38 -8.04
C VAL A 307 2.57 -3.23 -9.12
N TRP A 308 2.08 -3.12 -10.35
CA TRP A 308 2.61 -3.87 -11.49
C TRP A 308 2.41 -3.14 -12.81
N ASP A 309 3.17 -3.56 -13.83
CA ASP A 309 2.94 -3.16 -15.22
C ASP A 309 1.99 -4.12 -15.94
N ASP A 310 1.11 -3.55 -16.76
CA ASP A 310 -0.03 -4.27 -17.33
C ASP A 310 -0.38 -3.75 -18.72
N SER A 311 -0.55 -4.67 -19.68
CA SER A 311 -0.83 -4.35 -21.08
C SER A 311 -2.32 -4.38 -21.47
N ARG A 312 -3.26 -4.52 -20.51
CA ARG A 312 -4.70 -4.70 -20.78
C ARG A 312 -5.37 -3.60 -21.62
N ASN A 313 -4.76 -2.42 -21.67
CA ASN A 313 -5.26 -1.26 -22.42
C ASN A 313 -4.62 -1.09 -23.81
N GLY A 314 -3.80 -2.05 -24.26
CA GLY A 314 -3.11 -2.00 -25.55
C GLY A 314 -1.81 -1.18 -25.55
N ASN A 315 -1.38 -0.72 -24.39
CA ASN A 315 -0.05 -0.22 -24.03
C ASN A 315 0.24 -0.68 -22.59
N TRP A 316 1.51 -0.63 -22.19
CA TRP A 316 1.89 -0.89 -20.80
C TRP A 316 1.48 0.30 -19.94
N ASP A 317 0.66 0.06 -18.91
CA ASP A 317 0.25 1.02 -17.89
C ASP A 317 0.59 0.45 -16.49
N ILE A 318 0.70 1.30 -15.48
CA ILE A 318 0.91 0.86 -14.09
C ILE A 318 -0.43 0.71 -13.38
N TYR A 319 -0.61 -0.42 -12.72
CA TYR A 319 -1.76 -0.74 -11.86
C TYR A 319 -1.31 -0.96 -10.42
N GLY A 320 -2.27 -0.86 -9.51
CA GLY A 320 -2.10 -1.15 -8.10
C GLY A 320 -3.27 -1.92 -7.51
N TYR A 321 -3.00 -2.64 -6.44
CA TYR A 321 -3.98 -3.38 -5.66
C TYR A 321 -3.75 -3.14 -4.18
N ASN A 322 -4.82 -2.84 -3.47
CA ASN A 322 -4.79 -2.68 -2.03
C ASN A 322 -5.19 -4.00 -1.34
N LEU A 323 -4.24 -4.61 -0.64
CA LEU A 323 -4.39 -5.90 0.06
C LEU A 323 -5.44 -5.87 1.18
N VAL A 324 -5.76 -4.70 1.72
CA VAL A 324 -6.75 -4.54 2.81
C VAL A 324 -8.16 -4.30 2.26
N THR A 325 -8.30 -3.45 1.24
CA THR A 325 -9.62 -3.13 0.67
C THR A 325 -10.03 -4.10 -0.44
N HIS A 326 -9.09 -4.86 -0.98
CA HIS A 326 -9.24 -5.72 -2.15
C HIS A 326 -9.65 -4.95 -3.42
N GLU A 327 -9.22 -3.69 -3.51
CA GLU A 327 -9.51 -2.82 -4.64
C GLU A 327 -8.29 -2.70 -5.56
N GLU A 328 -8.50 -3.01 -6.85
CA GLU A 328 -7.59 -2.68 -7.93
C GLU A 328 -7.82 -1.25 -8.42
N PHE A 329 -6.76 -0.54 -8.77
CA PHE A 329 -6.78 0.81 -9.33
C PHE A 329 -5.67 0.98 -10.37
N GLN A 330 -5.88 1.85 -11.35
CA GLN A 330 -4.87 2.22 -12.33
C GLN A 330 -4.12 3.47 -11.85
N ILE A 331 -2.80 3.50 -12.00
CA ILE A 331 -1.94 4.63 -11.66
C ILE A 331 -1.75 5.56 -12.86
N THR A 332 -1.67 5.02 -14.08
CA THR A 332 -1.44 5.78 -15.32
C THR A 332 -2.64 5.62 -16.30
N ASP A 333 -3.65 6.49 -16.26
CA ASP A 333 -4.93 6.39 -17.03
C ASP A 333 -5.20 7.53 -18.04
N LYS A 334 -5.51 7.15 -19.30
CA LYS A 334 -5.71 8.02 -20.47
C LYS A 334 -7.00 8.88 -20.44
N GLY A 335 -6.87 10.15 -20.05
CA GLY A 335 -7.55 11.28 -20.69
C GLY A 335 -8.54 12.11 -19.87
N PHE A 336 -8.21 13.40 -19.63
CA PHE A 336 -9.10 14.39 -19.01
C PHE A 336 -9.47 15.50 -20.02
N GLU A 337 -10.77 15.70 -20.27
CA GLU A 337 -11.29 17.00 -20.75
C GLU A 337 -11.94 17.74 -19.58
N PRO A 338 -11.61 19.04 -19.36
CA PRO A 338 -12.30 19.84 -18.36
C PRO A 338 -13.73 20.09 -18.82
N THR A 339 -14.68 19.34 -18.28
CA THR A 339 -16.09 19.71 -18.41
C THR A 339 -16.31 21.03 -17.67
N GLU A 340 -16.90 22.00 -18.38
CA GLU A 340 -17.32 23.26 -17.81
C GLU A 340 -18.07 23.03 -16.50
N SER A 341 -17.72 23.82 -15.48
CA SER A 341 -18.36 23.82 -14.17
C SER A 341 -19.88 23.79 -14.32
N SER A 342 -20.52 22.68 -13.92
CA SER A 342 -21.92 22.73 -13.52
C SER A 342 -22.06 23.74 -12.37
N PRO A 343 -23.16 24.52 -12.33
CA PRO A 343 -23.23 25.75 -11.57
C PRO A 343 -22.95 25.50 -10.09
N SER A 344 -22.01 26.30 -9.56
CA SER A 344 -21.67 26.34 -8.13
C SER A 344 -22.93 26.33 -7.26
N THR A 345 -23.09 25.30 -6.44
CA THR A 345 -23.88 25.42 -5.22
C THR A 345 -23.23 26.52 -4.36
N PRO A 346 -23.96 27.54 -3.91
CA PRO A 346 -23.38 28.60 -3.10
C PRO A 346 -22.83 28.00 -1.80
N PRO A 347 -21.75 28.56 -1.24
CA PRO A 347 -21.13 28.02 -0.04
C PRO A 347 -22.15 27.97 1.10
N LEU A 348 -22.19 26.84 1.81
CA LEU A 348 -22.91 26.73 3.07
C LEU A 348 -22.39 27.83 4.02
N ARG A 349 -23.29 28.73 4.43
CA ARG A 349 -23.00 29.73 5.45
C ARG A 349 -22.50 29.01 6.70
N SER A 350 -21.30 29.36 7.16
CA SER A 350 -20.82 29.00 8.48
C SER A 350 -21.85 29.43 9.53
N LEU A 351 -22.32 28.49 10.33
CA LEU A 351 -23.13 28.81 11.50
C LEU A 351 -22.24 29.53 12.52
N PRO A 352 -22.73 30.59 13.19
CA PRO A 352 -21.93 31.34 14.15
C PRO A 352 -21.49 30.45 15.31
N VAL A 353 -20.23 30.63 15.73
CA VAL A 353 -19.52 29.90 16.80
C VAL A 353 -20.27 29.86 18.15
N SER A 354 -21.30 30.70 18.32
CA SER A 354 -22.19 30.70 19.49
C SER A 354 -23.04 29.42 19.65
N TYR A 355 -23.29 28.65 18.59
CA TYR A 355 -24.05 27.40 18.68
C TYR A 355 -23.21 26.18 19.10
N ILE A 356 -21.89 26.21 18.88
CA ILE A 356 -20.99 25.11 19.26
C ILE A 356 -20.78 25.11 20.78
N PHE A 357 -20.75 26.28 21.42
CA PHE A 357 -20.61 26.40 22.88
C PHE A 357 -21.84 25.92 23.68
N SER A 358 -23.05 26.03 23.11
CA SER A 358 -24.27 25.60 23.80
C SER A 358 -24.45 24.08 23.77
N ALA A 359 -24.00 23.41 22.71
CA ALA A 359 -24.05 21.95 22.60
C ALA A 359 -23.02 21.24 23.51
N VAL A 360 -21.80 21.77 23.60
CA VAL A 360 -20.74 21.20 24.47
C VAL A 360 -21.05 21.45 25.95
N ALA A 361 -21.67 22.58 26.30
CA ALA A 361 -22.15 22.82 27.67
C ALA A 361 -23.24 21.81 28.09
N ALA A 362 -24.14 21.42 27.18
CA ALA A 362 -25.19 20.44 27.49
C ALA A 362 -24.65 19.00 27.66
N LEU A 363 -23.62 18.62 26.90
CA LEU A 363 -23.06 17.27 26.92
C LEU A 363 -22.10 17.00 28.09
N VAL A 364 -21.42 18.04 28.63
CA VAL A 364 -20.43 17.86 29.71
C VAL A 364 -20.93 18.36 31.06
N VAL A 365 -21.71 19.45 31.11
CA VAL A 365 -22.13 20.05 32.39
C VAL A 365 -23.33 19.31 32.99
N ALA A 366 -24.23 18.78 32.17
CA ALA A 366 -25.42 18.06 32.65
C ALA A 366 -25.10 16.72 33.33
N PRO A 367 -24.17 15.87 32.82
CA PRO A 367 -23.78 14.65 33.52
C PRO A 367 -23.03 14.94 34.83
N VAL A 368 -22.16 15.96 34.84
CA VAL A 368 -21.35 16.32 36.02
C VAL A 368 -22.23 16.90 37.13
N LEU A 369 -23.22 17.74 36.80
CA LEU A 369 -24.20 18.23 37.77
C LEU A 369 -25.12 17.11 38.27
N SER A 370 -25.54 16.18 37.40
CA SER A 370 -26.35 15.02 37.78
C SER A 370 -25.64 14.14 38.80
N VAL A 371 -24.35 13.84 38.57
CA VAL A 371 -23.51 13.07 39.51
C VAL A 371 -23.25 13.85 40.80
N TYR A 372 -23.03 15.16 40.75
CA TYR A 372 -22.86 16.00 41.93
C TYR A 372 -24.12 16.04 42.82
N PHE A 373 -25.29 16.27 42.22
CA PHE A 373 -26.56 16.30 42.96
C PHE A 373 -26.98 14.92 43.46
N PHE A 374 -26.70 13.85 42.71
CA PHE A 374 -26.90 12.48 43.18
C PHE A 374 -26.00 12.16 44.37
N ARG A 375 -24.72 12.54 44.32
CA ARG A 375 -23.80 12.35 45.45
C ARG A 375 -24.25 13.14 46.67
N LYS A 376 -24.66 14.41 46.51
CA LYS A 376 -25.17 15.26 47.59
C LYS A 376 -26.48 14.71 48.20
N PHE A 377 -27.39 14.21 47.37
CA PHE A 377 -28.64 13.56 47.80
C PHE A 377 -28.39 12.27 48.60
N VAL A 378 -27.36 11.50 48.24
CA VAL A 378 -26.99 10.26 48.94
C VAL A 378 -26.23 10.54 50.24
N THR A 379 -25.38 11.56 50.30
CA THR A 379 -24.54 11.85 51.49
C THR A 379 -25.20 12.73 52.54
N GLU A 380 -26.14 13.62 52.17
CA GLU A 380 -26.81 14.53 53.11
C GLU A 380 -28.28 14.14 53.30
N ARG A 381 -28.53 12.98 53.93
CA ARG A 381 -29.88 12.64 54.39
C ARG A 381 -30.25 13.44 55.63
N SER A 382 -30.53 14.72 55.46
CA SER A 382 -31.26 15.51 56.46
C SER A 382 -31.65 16.89 55.93
N ALA A 383 -32.96 17.08 55.76
CA ALA A 383 -33.68 18.35 55.87
C ALA A 383 -33.27 19.49 54.93
N ILE A 384 -33.79 19.49 53.69
CA ILE A 384 -34.04 20.74 52.95
C ILE A 384 -35.39 20.64 52.23
N SER A 385 -36.40 21.36 52.75
CA SER A 385 -37.65 21.66 52.06
C SER A 385 -37.41 22.80 51.07
N LEU A 386 -37.33 22.50 49.77
CA LEU A 386 -37.44 23.52 48.73
C LEU A 386 -38.76 23.31 47.97
N VAL A 387 -39.67 24.27 48.12
CA VAL A 387 -40.92 24.38 47.37
C VAL A 387 -40.56 24.69 45.91
N TRP A 388 -40.95 23.79 45.00
CA TRP A 388 -41.08 24.10 43.57
C TRP A 388 -42.45 23.65 43.09
N SER A 389 -43.17 24.58 42.49
CA SER A 389 -44.39 24.36 41.71
C SER A 389 -44.07 23.50 40.48
N SER A 390 -44.72 22.34 40.39
CA SER A 390 -44.97 21.53 39.19
C SER A 390 -43.92 21.61 38.06
N GLY A 391 -42.99 20.65 38.04
CA GLY A 391 -42.00 20.49 36.97
C GLY A 391 -41.89 19.02 36.53
N PHE A 392 -41.76 18.80 35.22
CA PHE A 392 -41.47 17.49 34.64
C PHE A 392 -40.05 17.03 34.98
N VAL A 393 -39.88 15.79 35.42
CA VAL A 393 -38.57 15.14 35.48
C VAL A 393 -38.40 14.31 34.20
N LEU A 394 -37.39 14.66 33.39
CA LEU A 394 -36.99 13.92 32.20
C LEU A 394 -35.97 12.84 32.59
N PHE A 395 -36.30 11.58 32.34
CA PHE A 395 -35.33 10.48 32.35
C PHE A 395 -35.03 10.09 30.90
N THR A 396 -33.75 10.12 30.53
CA THR A 396 -33.26 9.49 29.30
C THR A 396 -32.54 8.21 29.68
N VAL A 397 -33.13 7.07 29.32
CA VAL A 397 -32.45 5.77 29.34
C VAL A 397 -32.23 5.38 27.89
N GLY A 398 -30.97 5.34 27.45
CA GLY A 398 -30.62 4.79 26.15
C GLY A 398 -30.60 3.27 26.23
N ILE A 399 -31.48 2.60 25.49
CA ILE A 399 -31.38 1.15 25.25
C ILE A 399 -30.91 0.97 23.81
N VAL A 400 -29.78 0.28 23.63
CA VAL A 400 -29.34 -0.19 22.31
C VAL A 400 -30.09 -1.48 22.02
N THR A 401 -30.94 -1.48 20.99
CA THR A 401 -31.63 -2.69 20.51
C THR A 401 -31.21 -2.98 19.09
N CYS A 402 -30.66 -4.17 18.86
CA CYS A 402 -30.44 -4.70 17.52
C CYS A 402 -31.75 -5.28 16.99
N ILE A 403 -32.22 -4.81 15.84
CA ILE A 403 -33.38 -5.38 15.14
C ILE A 403 -32.88 -6.00 13.84
N TYR A 404 -33.17 -7.28 13.64
CA TYR A 404 -32.97 -7.97 12.37
C TYR A 404 -34.25 -7.82 11.53
N ALA A 405 -34.11 -7.36 10.30
CA ALA A 405 -35.21 -7.35 9.33
C ALA A 405 -34.80 -8.18 8.11
N GLU A 406 -35.55 -9.25 7.82
CA GLU A 406 -35.48 -9.94 6.54
C GLU A 406 -36.39 -9.23 5.53
N VAL A 407 -35.82 -8.80 4.41
CA VAL A 407 -36.59 -8.23 3.30
C VAL A 407 -36.80 -9.32 2.26
N SER A 408 -37.99 -9.93 2.25
CA SER A 408 -38.40 -10.85 1.19
C SER A 408 -39.18 -10.10 0.11
N GLY A 409 -38.58 -9.96 -1.08
CA GLY A 409 -39.33 -9.66 -2.30
C GLY A 409 -38.66 -8.67 -3.25
N THR A 410 -37.71 -9.15 -4.05
CA THR A 410 -37.64 -8.96 -5.53
C THR A 410 -36.52 -9.84 -6.09
N GLY A 411 -36.86 -11.04 -6.58
CA GLY A 411 -36.14 -11.78 -7.63
C GLY A 411 -34.65 -12.14 -7.51
N ILE A 412 -33.89 -11.70 -6.51
CA ILE A 412 -32.47 -11.99 -6.32
C ILE A 412 -32.26 -12.26 -4.82
N GLY A 413 -31.52 -13.31 -4.48
CA GLY A 413 -31.54 -13.99 -3.17
C GLY A 413 -31.37 -13.14 -1.90
N ASN A 414 -31.88 -13.66 -0.78
CA ASN A 414 -31.91 -13.01 0.54
C ASN A 414 -30.52 -12.50 0.98
N LYS A 415 -30.40 -11.20 1.26
CA LYS A 415 -29.29 -10.62 2.04
C LYS A 415 -29.82 -10.09 3.37
N SER A 416 -29.15 -10.42 4.46
CA SER A 416 -29.43 -9.86 5.80
C SER A 416 -28.68 -8.55 5.97
N ILE A 417 -29.35 -7.47 6.38
CA ILE A 417 -28.73 -6.17 6.68
C ILE A 417 -28.82 -5.91 8.18
N LEU A 418 -27.68 -5.62 8.81
CA LEU A 418 -27.62 -5.15 10.20
C LEU A 418 -27.88 -3.64 10.23
N VAL A 419 -29.00 -3.22 10.81
CA VAL A 419 -29.29 -1.81 11.07
C VAL A 419 -29.14 -1.57 12.57
N VAL A 420 -28.10 -0.83 12.96
CA VAL A 420 -27.92 -0.39 14.36
C VAL A 420 -28.59 0.97 14.52
N GLY A 421 -29.74 0.99 15.19
CA GLY A 421 -30.47 2.22 15.53
C GLY A 421 -30.41 2.50 17.03
N ILE A 422 -30.17 3.75 17.41
CA ILE A 422 -30.34 4.22 18.80
C ILE A 422 -31.79 4.62 18.98
N LEU A 423 -32.55 3.84 19.76
CA LEU A 423 -33.93 4.19 20.12
C LEU A 423 -33.91 5.02 21.41
N LEU A 424 -34.15 6.32 21.31
CA LEU A 424 -34.35 7.18 22.47
C LEU A 424 -35.82 7.09 22.90
N VAL A 425 -36.09 6.30 23.93
CA VAL A 425 -37.41 6.26 24.58
C VAL A 425 -37.46 7.32 25.66
N ILE A 426 -38.25 8.37 25.44
CA ILE A 426 -38.55 9.37 26.46
C ILE A 426 -39.75 8.87 27.26
N LEU A 427 -39.51 8.41 28.49
CA LEU A 427 -40.58 8.15 29.45
C LEU A 427 -40.81 9.41 30.29
N SER A 428 -41.97 10.02 30.12
CA SER A 428 -42.45 11.08 30.99
C SER A 428 -43.39 10.49 32.04
N ALA A 429 -43.01 10.59 33.32
CA ALA A 429 -43.91 10.29 34.43
C ALA A 429 -44.46 11.60 34.99
N TYR A 430 -45.79 11.72 35.02
CA TYR A 430 -46.48 12.80 35.71
C TYR A 430 -46.73 12.35 37.15
N ILE A 431 -46.18 13.05 38.13
CA ILE A 431 -46.46 12.83 39.55
C ILE A 431 -47.31 14.00 40.03
N ASP A 432 -48.54 13.71 40.44
CA ASP A 432 -49.42 14.67 41.10
C ASP A 432 -49.06 14.76 42.58
N SER A 433 -49.02 15.96 43.14
CA SER A 433 -48.42 16.23 44.45
C SER A 433 -49.39 16.14 45.61
N ASP A 434 -50.32 15.18 45.59
CA ASP A 434 -51.25 14.89 46.69
C ASP A 434 -51.51 13.37 46.84
N SER A 435 -50.47 12.59 47.14
CA SER A 435 -50.55 11.30 47.87
C SER A 435 -49.18 10.75 48.22
#